data_AF-A0ABD1NY24-F1
#
_entry.id   AF-A0ABD1NY24-F1
#
_cell.length_a   1.000
_cell.length_b   1.000
_cell.length_c   1.000
_cell.angle_alpha   90.00
_cell.angle_beta   90.00
_cell.angle_gamma   90.00
#
_symmetry.space_group_name_H-M   'P 1'
#
loop_
_entity.id
_entity.type
_entity.pdbx_description
1 polymer ?
#
loop_
_entity_poly.entity_id
_entity_poly.type
_entity_poly.pdbx_seq_one_letter_code
_entity_poly.pdbx_strand_id
1 'polypeptide(L)'
;MAYADYYERALTNGVLSIQRGRDPGVMIYMLPLRRGGSKAQSYHGWGTKYDSFWCCYGTGLESFSKLGDSIYFEKEGQTRALYIIQYVSSSLDWKTAHISLNQEVEPVVSWDQRLQVTVTISSKEQAANAQSTLNFRIPPWTYSNGSHASLNGQDTPLTTPDDRTEYASVQAILYGPYLLAGLSNGDWDIKADSTKPSDWISPVPADYNSHLISLSQESRNAVLVLTNSNQSIKMENFPQEGNDSAVTATFRLILKETTTTTNFSGPTDAIGKLVMLEPFNFPGMLIVHQGVEQYLGVTDASNGGGSSTFSLISGLDGKNGTVSLESTDHKGCFVYSGINYISGTSIKLSCKSSDSGFKQAASFTLTKGFSEYHPISFVAKGANRNFLLAPLLSLRDESYTVYFNIQS
;
A
#
# COMPACT_ATOMS: atom_id res chain seq x y z
N MET A 1 -18.14 -23.54 9.21
CA MET A 1 -16.77 -23.14 8.85
C MET A 1 -16.72 -22.59 7.44
N ALA A 2 -16.96 -23.38 6.38
CA ALA A 2 -16.95 -22.88 5.00
C ALA A 2 -17.78 -21.59 4.73
N TYR A 3 -18.96 -21.44 5.33
CA TYR A 3 -19.77 -20.22 5.23
C TYR A 3 -19.10 -18.99 5.83
N ALA A 4 -18.45 -19.15 6.99
CA ALA A 4 -17.73 -18.08 7.66
C ALA A 4 -16.50 -17.64 6.86
N ASP A 5 -15.78 -18.59 6.27
CA ASP A 5 -14.60 -18.31 5.45
C ASP A 5 -14.99 -17.57 4.16
N TYR A 6 -16.09 -17.98 3.53
CA TYR A 6 -16.67 -17.24 2.41
C TYR A 6 -17.07 -15.82 2.82
N TYR A 7 -17.74 -15.67 3.97
CA TYR A 7 -18.19 -14.37 4.46
C TYR A 7 -17.02 -13.42 4.74
N GLU A 8 -15.97 -13.87 5.42
CA GLU A 8 -14.74 -13.08 5.66
C GLU A 8 -14.14 -12.58 4.35
N ARG A 9 -14.01 -13.48 3.36
CA ARG A 9 -13.42 -13.14 2.06
C ARG A 9 -14.29 -12.15 1.28
N ALA A 10 -15.60 -12.38 1.23
CA ALA A 10 -16.55 -11.53 0.52
C ALA A 10 -16.69 -10.14 1.17
N LEU A 11 -16.73 -10.09 2.51
CA LEU A 11 -16.75 -8.84 3.26
C LEU A 11 -15.46 -8.05 3.02
N THR A 12 -14.30 -8.67 3.28
CA THR A 12 -13.00 -7.99 3.25
C THR A 12 -12.63 -7.49 1.87
N ASN A 13 -12.83 -8.29 0.83
CA ASN A 13 -12.33 -7.99 -0.51
C ASN A 13 -13.42 -7.49 -1.48
N GLY A 14 -14.68 -7.84 -1.21
CA GLY A 14 -15.83 -7.38 -1.98
C GLY A 14 -16.42 -6.12 -1.35
N VAL A 15 -17.14 -6.27 -0.24
CA VAL A 15 -17.94 -5.19 0.38
C VAL A 15 -17.07 -4.01 0.83
N LEU A 16 -15.96 -4.24 1.54
CA LEU A 16 -15.12 -3.13 1.98
C LEU A 16 -14.42 -2.41 0.82
N SER A 17 -14.30 -3.05 -0.35
CA SER A 17 -13.66 -2.48 -1.54
C SER A 17 -14.58 -1.57 -2.37
N ILE A 18 -15.90 -1.55 -2.11
CA ILE A 18 -16.86 -0.80 -2.95
C ILE A 18 -17.05 0.66 -2.55
N GLN A 19 -16.48 1.12 -1.44
CA GLN A 19 -16.47 2.54 -1.06
C GLN A 19 -15.13 3.18 -1.46
N ARG A 20 -15.17 4.40 -2.00
CA ARG A 20 -13.96 5.13 -2.39
C ARG A 20 -13.23 5.64 -1.16
N GLY A 21 -12.23 4.88 -0.68
CA GLY A 21 -11.47 5.24 0.51
C GLY A 21 -12.38 5.51 1.71
N ARG A 22 -12.33 6.72 2.27
CA ARG A 22 -13.19 7.15 3.39
C ARG A 22 -14.29 8.13 2.96
N ASP A 23 -14.49 8.31 1.65
CA ASP A 23 -15.46 9.26 1.13
C ASP A 23 -16.89 8.71 1.32
N PRO A 24 -17.71 9.32 2.19
CA PRO A 24 -19.03 8.78 2.50
C PRO A 24 -19.96 8.93 1.29
N GLY A 25 -20.62 7.84 0.92
CA GLY A 25 -21.58 7.81 -0.18
C GLY A 25 -20.97 7.84 -1.58
N VAL A 26 -19.66 7.64 -1.72
CA VAL A 26 -19.00 7.45 -3.02
C VAL A 26 -18.72 5.96 -3.18
N MET A 27 -19.56 5.27 -3.95
CA MET A 27 -19.50 3.82 -4.14
C MET A 27 -19.37 3.45 -5.62
N ILE A 28 -18.83 2.26 -5.89
CA ILE A 28 -18.77 1.67 -7.23
C ILE A 28 -19.93 0.70 -7.47
N TYR A 29 -20.37 0.63 -8.73
CA TYR A 29 -21.26 -0.43 -9.18
C TYR A 29 -20.50 -1.71 -9.51
N MET A 30 -19.43 -1.59 -10.31
CA MET A 30 -18.60 -2.71 -10.77
C MET A 30 -17.24 -2.61 -10.11
N LEU A 31 -16.78 -3.69 -9.48
CA LEU A 31 -15.42 -3.82 -8.98
C LEU A 31 -14.56 -4.50 -10.07
N PRO A 32 -13.76 -3.74 -10.84
CA PRO A 32 -12.99 -4.32 -11.93
C PRO A 32 -11.85 -5.18 -11.38
N LEU A 33 -11.72 -6.40 -11.91
CA LEU A 33 -10.58 -7.29 -11.61
C LEU A 33 -9.69 -7.50 -12.85
N ARG A 34 -9.94 -6.74 -13.92
CA ARG A 34 -9.16 -6.83 -15.16
C ARG A 34 -7.75 -6.32 -14.95
N ARG A 35 -6.80 -6.93 -15.68
CA ARG A 35 -5.39 -6.50 -15.77
C ARG A 35 -5.28 -5.03 -16.15
N GLY A 36 -4.53 -4.26 -15.37
CA GLY A 36 -4.31 -2.82 -15.62
C GLY A 36 -5.57 -1.96 -15.50
N GLY A 37 -6.61 -2.46 -14.82
CA GLY A 37 -7.86 -1.74 -14.62
C GLY A 37 -7.77 -0.77 -13.44
N SER A 38 -8.72 0.15 -13.37
CA SER A 38 -8.91 1.07 -12.24
C SER A 38 -10.39 1.10 -11.87
N LYS A 39 -10.72 1.25 -10.58
CA LYS A 39 -12.11 1.40 -10.11
C LYS A 39 -12.76 2.67 -10.68
N ALA A 40 -11.96 3.72 -10.89
CA ALA A 40 -12.42 4.97 -11.52
C ALA A 40 -12.70 4.81 -13.02
N GLN A 41 -12.07 3.83 -13.70
CA GLN A 41 -12.20 3.58 -15.14
C GLN A 41 -12.97 2.29 -15.43
N SER A 42 -14.16 2.18 -14.85
CA SER A 42 -15.15 1.15 -15.15
C SER A 42 -16.35 1.76 -15.89
N TYR A 43 -17.26 0.92 -16.41
CA TYR A 43 -18.44 1.41 -17.14
C TYR A 43 -19.28 2.45 -16.36
N HIS A 44 -19.36 2.30 -15.03
CA HIS A 44 -20.03 3.27 -14.15
C HIS A 44 -19.07 4.20 -13.41
N GLY A 45 -17.78 3.85 -13.32
CA GLY A 45 -16.83 4.54 -12.46
C GLY A 45 -17.26 4.57 -10.99
N TRP A 46 -16.77 5.57 -10.27
CA TRP A 46 -17.31 5.95 -8.97
C TRP A 46 -18.60 6.75 -9.16
N GLY A 47 -19.63 6.43 -8.37
CA GLY A 47 -20.80 7.28 -8.29
C GLY A 47 -20.50 8.60 -7.55
N THR A 48 -21.51 9.44 -7.43
CA THR A 48 -21.46 10.69 -6.66
C THR A 48 -22.35 10.57 -5.42
N LYS A 49 -22.09 11.43 -4.43
CA LYS A 49 -22.83 11.45 -3.18
C LYS A 49 -24.33 11.74 -3.35
N TYR A 50 -24.71 12.51 -4.38
CA TYR A 50 -26.05 13.07 -4.51
C TYR A 50 -26.75 12.76 -5.84
N ASP A 51 -26.06 12.17 -6.81
CA ASP A 51 -26.61 12.00 -8.18
C ASP A 51 -26.48 10.56 -8.71
N SER A 52 -25.92 9.64 -7.91
CA SER A 52 -25.81 8.23 -8.26
C SER A 52 -26.77 7.39 -7.44
N PHE A 53 -27.85 6.94 -8.08
CA PHE A 53 -28.96 6.21 -7.44
C PHE A 53 -29.12 4.80 -8.02
N TRP A 54 -28.01 4.08 -8.17
CA TRP A 54 -28.02 2.73 -8.71
C TRP A 54 -28.46 1.72 -7.64
N CYS A 55 -28.94 0.54 -8.05
CA CYS A 55 -29.34 -0.51 -7.10
C CYS A 55 -28.21 -0.90 -6.12
N CYS A 56 -26.94 -0.87 -6.56
CA CYS A 56 -25.78 -1.16 -5.72
C CYS A 56 -25.61 -0.18 -4.55
N TYR A 57 -26.10 1.06 -4.64
CA TYR A 57 -26.04 2.01 -3.52
C TYR A 57 -26.93 1.57 -2.36
N GLY A 58 -28.16 1.11 -2.65
CA GLY A 58 -29.07 0.60 -1.62
C GLY A 58 -28.47 -0.61 -0.90
N THR A 59 -28.05 -1.62 -1.66
CA THR A 59 -27.40 -2.82 -1.11
C THR A 59 -26.08 -2.50 -0.40
N GLY A 60 -25.30 -1.54 -0.92
CA GLY A 60 -24.07 -1.07 -0.29
C GLY A 60 -24.35 -0.47 1.08
N LEU A 61 -25.28 0.49 1.17
CA LEU A 61 -25.66 1.11 2.45
C LEU A 61 -26.18 0.08 3.46
N GLU A 62 -27.00 -0.88 3.04
CA GLU A 62 -27.44 -1.99 3.89
C GLU A 62 -26.27 -2.86 4.37
N SER A 63 -25.26 -3.10 3.52
CA SER A 63 -24.10 -3.90 3.87
C SER A 63 -23.18 -3.18 4.87
N PHE A 64 -22.97 -1.87 4.68
CA PHE A 64 -22.15 -1.05 5.58
C PHE A 64 -22.85 -0.76 6.93
N SER A 65 -24.18 -0.75 6.98
CA SER A 65 -24.93 -0.55 8.24
C SER A 65 -24.89 -1.78 9.16
N LYS A 66 -24.57 -2.95 8.62
CA LYS A 66 -24.61 -4.24 9.35
C LYS A 66 -23.26 -4.95 9.46
N LEU A 67 -22.14 -4.24 9.32
CA LEU A 67 -20.79 -4.84 9.43
C LEU A 67 -20.55 -5.61 10.75
N GLY A 68 -21.27 -5.27 11.82
CA GLY A 68 -21.21 -5.97 13.11
C GLY A 68 -22.09 -7.21 13.23
N ASP A 69 -22.98 -7.49 12.27
CA ASP A 69 -24.03 -8.51 12.41
C ASP A 69 -23.52 -9.95 12.40
N SER A 70 -22.38 -10.19 11.77
CA SER A 70 -21.82 -11.53 11.52
C SER A 70 -20.50 -11.76 12.24
N ILE A 71 -20.23 -10.97 13.29
CA ILE A 71 -19.05 -11.17 14.15
C ILE A 71 -19.27 -12.37 15.09
N TYR A 72 -20.46 -12.47 15.67
CA TYR A 72 -20.80 -13.45 16.70
C TYR A 72 -22.09 -14.20 16.33
N PHE A 73 -22.11 -15.52 16.56
CA PHE A 73 -23.32 -16.33 16.43
C PHE A 73 -23.56 -17.14 17.69
N GLU A 74 -24.75 -17.02 18.25
CA GLU A 74 -25.18 -17.84 19.39
C GLU A 74 -25.82 -19.14 18.90
N LYS A 75 -25.45 -20.26 19.51
CA LYS A 75 -26.08 -21.56 19.24
C LYS A 75 -27.47 -21.59 19.87
N GLU A 76 -28.48 -21.88 19.08
CA GLU A 76 -29.82 -22.14 19.60
C GLU A 76 -29.86 -23.47 20.40
N GLY A 77 -30.56 -23.48 21.54
CA GLY A 77 -30.79 -24.67 22.36
C GLY A 77 -30.41 -24.49 23.83
N GLN A 78 -30.31 -25.60 24.56
CA GLN A 78 -30.05 -25.61 26.01
C GLN A 78 -28.60 -25.30 26.38
N THR A 79 -27.65 -25.56 25.47
CA THR A 79 -26.22 -25.29 25.68
C THR A 79 -25.90 -23.85 25.28
N ARG A 80 -25.46 -23.02 26.23
CA ARG A 80 -24.96 -21.68 25.96
C ARG A 80 -23.63 -21.76 25.23
N ALA A 81 -23.65 -21.58 23.92
CA ALA A 81 -22.44 -21.58 23.11
C ALA A 81 -22.43 -20.38 22.16
N LEU A 82 -21.33 -19.65 22.16
CA LEU A 82 -21.07 -18.53 21.26
C LEU A 82 -19.96 -18.91 20.28
N TYR A 83 -20.15 -18.57 19.01
CA TYR A 83 -19.14 -18.70 17.96
C TYR A 83 -18.63 -17.31 17.59
N ILE A 84 -17.33 -17.10 17.75
CA ILE A 84 -16.60 -15.92 17.31
C ILE A 84 -16.10 -16.22 15.90
N ILE A 85 -16.71 -15.56 14.91
CA ILE A 85 -16.51 -15.86 13.49
C ILE A 85 -15.57 -14.85 12.82
N GLN A 86 -15.68 -13.57 13.18
CA GLN A 86 -14.84 -12.51 12.62
C GLN A 86 -13.92 -11.93 13.70
N TYR A 87 -12.67 -11.68 13.32
CA TYR A 87 -11.69 -11.02 14.17
C TYR A 87 -11.67 -9.53 13.83
N VAL A 88 -12.64 -8.80 14.38
CA VAL A 88 -12.78 -7.34 14.29
C VAL A 88 -12.95 -6.78 15.70
N SER A 89 -12.23 -5.71 16.02
CA SER A 89 -12.33 -5.06 17.34
C SER A 89 -13.78 -4.68 17.64
N SER A 90 -14.35 -5.25 18.70
CA SER A 90 -15.78 -5.13 19.01
C SER A 90 -16.09 -5.54 20.45
N SER A 91 -17.23 -5.07 20.96
CA SER A 91 -17.74 -5.47 22.26
C SER A 91 -19.12 -6.11 22.12
N LEU A 92 -19.35 -7.22 22.82
CA LEU A 92 -20.59 -7.96 22.84
C LEU A 92 -21.14 -8.05 24.27
N ASP A 93 -22.43 -7.69 24.42
CA ASP A 93 -23.22 -8.00 25.60
C ASP A 93 -23.99 -9.32 25.38
N TRP A 94 -23.43 -10.43 25.85
CA TRP A 94 -24.03 -11.75 25.72
C TRP A 94 -25.03 -12.01 26.86
N LYS A 95 -26.23 -11.46 26.67
CA LYS A 95 -27.28 -11.38 27.71
C LYS A 95 -27.71 -12.73 28.28
N THR A 96 -27.92 -13.74 27.44
CA THR A 96 -28.37 -15.10 27.83
C THR A 96 -27.37 -15.85 28.70
N ALA A 97 -26.08 -15.48 28.62
CA ALA A 97 -25.01 -16.01 29.43
C ALA A 97 -24.55 -15.05 30.55
N HIS A 98 -25.10 -13.84 30.64
CA HIS A 98 -24.67 -12.78 31.54
C HIS A 98 -23.16 -12.48 31.43
N ILE A 99 -22.61 -12.56 30.20
CA ILE A 99 -21.18 -12.35 29.91
C ILE A 99 -21.01 -11.08 29.06
N SER A 100 -20.01 -10.28 29.40
CA SER A 100 -19.48 -9.25 28.50
C SER A 100 -18.21 -9.79 27.84
N LEU A 101 -18.12 -9.62 26.52
CA LEU A 101 -16.93 -9.98 25.74
C LEU A 101 -16.41 -8.73 25.05
N ASN A 102 -15.11 -8.47 25.18
CA ASN A 102 -14.40 -7.42 24.44
C ASN A 102 -13.30 -8.06 23.61
N GLN A 103 -13.35 -7.89 22.30
CA GLN A 103 -12.33 -8.34 21.36
C GLN A 103 -11.53 -7.13 20.88
N GLU A 104 -10.21 -7.20 21.03
CA GLU A 104 -9.26 -6.22 20.50
C GLU A 104 -8.34 -6.92 19.51
N VAL A 105 -8.29 -6.40 18.29
CA VAL A 105 -7.51 -6.95 17.19
C VAL A 105 -6.40 -5.97 16.85
N GLU A 106 -5.16 -6.42 16.94
CA GLU A 106 -4.00 -5.62 16.55
C GLU A 106 -4.03 -5.36 15.02
N PRO A 107 -3.60 -4.18 14.56
CA PRO A 107 -3.53 -3.90 13.13
C PRO A 107 -2.64 -4.90 12.38
N VAL A 108 -3.18 -5.48 11.31
CA VAL A 108 -2.42 -6.37 10.44
C VAL A 108 -1.40 -5.58 9.64
N VAL A 109 -0.15 -6.03 9.67
CA VAL A 109 1.00 -5.40 8.97
C VAL A 109 1.80 -6.46 8.21
N SER A 110 2.53 -6.06 7.17
CA SER A 110 3.28 -6.99 6.32
C SER A 110 4.55 -7.55 6.97
N TRP A 111 5.14 -6.81 7.92
CA TRP A 111 6.37 -7.19 8.64
C TRP A 111 6.13 -8.03 9.90
N ASP A 112 4.87 -8.27 10.31
CA ASP A 112 4.50 -9.21 11.37
C ASP A 112 3.46 -10.19 10.83
N GLN A 113 3.85 -11.46 10.77
CA GLN A 113 3.02 -12.54 10.20
C GLN A 113 1.90 -13.02 11.13
N ARG A 114 1.72 -12.39 12.29
CA ARG A 114 0.75 -12.80 13.30
C ARG A 114 -0.49 -11.92 13.25
N LEU A 115 -1.66 -12.56 13.27
CA LEU A 115 -2.90 -11.90 13.71
C LEU A 115 -2.99 -12.05 15.23
N GLN A 116 -2.91 -10.93 15.95
CA GLN A 116 -3.04 -10.93 17.40
C GLN A 116 -4.44 -10.45 17.79
N VAL A 117 -5.13 -11.29 18.57
CA VAL A 117 -6.48 -11.01 19.05
C VAL A 117 -6.51 -11.24 20.56
N THR A 118 -6.83 -10.19 21.29
CA THR A 118 -7.04 -10.25 22.74
C THR A 118 -8.54 -10.28 23.01
N VAL A 119 -9.02 -11.32 23.68
CA VAL A 119 -10.43 -11.42 24.10
C VAL A 119 -10.52 -11.37 25.61
N THR A 120 -11.13 -10.30 26.11
CA THR A 120 -11.41 -10.11 27.53
C THR A 120 -12.85 -10.51 27.82
N ILE A 121 -13.03 -11.37 28.82
CA ILE A 121 -14.34 -11.91 29.21
C ILE A 121 -14.61 -11.52 30.65
N SER A 122 -15.77 -10.93 30.92
CA SER A 122 -16.21 -10.62 32.28
C SER A 122 -17.62 -11.12 32.53
N SER A 123 -17.86 -11.67 33.73
CA SER A 123 -19.20 -12.08 34.16
C SER A 123 -19.93 -10.90 34.78
N LYS A 124 -21.20 -10.69 34.40
CA LYS A 124 -22.07 -9.65 34.97
C LYS A 124 -22.79 -10.13 36.23
N GLU A 125 -22.90 -11.45 36.45
CA GLU A 125 -23.52 -12.04 37.64
C GLU A 125 -22.70 -13.23 38.19
N GLN A 126 -22.79 -13.47 39.49
CA GLN A 126 -22.31 -14.69 40.13
C GLN A 126 -23.35 -15.80 39.95
N ALA A 127 -23.57 -16.23 38.71
CA ALA A 127 -24.41 -17.38 38.43
C ALA A 127 -23.64 -18.65 38.85
N ALA A 128 -23.91 -19.15 40.06
CA ALA A 128 -23.40 -20.43 40.53
C ALA A 128 -23.78 -21.53 39.51
N ASN A 129 -22.77 -22.16 38.90
CA ASN A 129 -22.86 -23.33 38.02
C ASN A 129 -23.38 -23.16 36.57
N ALA A 130 -23.41 -21.95 36.01
CA ALA A 130 -23.70 -21.79 34.57
C ALA A 130 -22.42 -21.98 33.73
N GLN A 131 -22.34 -23.11 32.99
CA GLN A 131 -21.28 -23.31 31.99
C GLN A 131 -21.67 -22.69 30.64
N SER A 132 -20.73 -21.98 30.03
CA SER A 132 -20.86 -21.39 28.70
C SER A 132 -19.63 -21.75 27.87
N THR A 133 -19.83 -22.01 26.57
CA THR A 133 -18.75 -22.37 25.64
C THR A 133 -18.49 -21.23 24.68
N LEU A 134 -17.22 -20.85 24.53
CA LEU A 134 -16.76 -19.92 23.49
C LEU A 134 -16.00 -20.71 22.42
N ASN A 135 -16.41 -20.57 21.17
CA ASN A 135 -15.80 -21.25 20.04
C ASN A 135 -15.14 -20.20 19.14
N PHE A 136 -13.83 -20.27 19.00
CA PHE A 136 -13.07 -19.38 18.13
C PHE A 136 -12.86 -20.03 16.77
N ARG A 137 -13.25 -19.35 15.69
CA ARG A 137 -13.01 -19.83 14.33
C ARG A 137 -11.51 -19.77 14.01
N ILE A 138 -10.86 -20.91 13.82
CA ILE A 138 -9.52 -20.92 13.23
C ILE A 138 -9.63 -20.73 11.71
N PRO A 139 -9.15 -19.61 11.14
CA PRO A 139 -9.29 -19.37 9.70
C PRO A 139 -8.40 -20.32 8.88
N PRO A 140 -8.83 -20.71 7.67
CA PRO A 140 -8.10 -21.66 6.84
C PRO A 140 -6.76 -21.13 6.32
N TRP A 141 -6.58 -19.81 6.31
CA TRP A 141 -5.33 -19.16 5.90
C TRP A 141 -4.23 -19.20 6.98
N THR A 142 -4.53 -19.71 8.18
CA THR A 142 -3.54 -19.87 9.26
C THR A 142 -2.73 -21.16 9.11
N TYR A 143 -1.44 -21.14 9.46
CA TYR A 143 -0.59 -22.33 9.39
C TYR A 143 -0.76 -23.23 10.62
N SER A 144 -0.91 -24.54 10.41
CA SER A 144 -1.08 -25.54 11.47
C SER A 144 0.05 -25.55 12.52
N ASN A 145 1.29 -25.20 12.14
CA ASN A 145 2.45 -25.19 13.04
C ASN A 145 2.74 -23.81 13.69
N GLY A 146 2.01 -22.75 13.32
CA GLY A 146 2.26 -21.38 13.82
C GLY A 146 1.07 -20.72 14.51
N SER A 147 -0.11 -21.34 14.45
CA SER A 147 -1.27 -20.91 15.22
C SER A 147 -1.11 -21.34 16.67
N HIS A 148 -1.18 -20.39 17.60
CA HIS A 148 -1.13 -20.63 19.03
C HIS A 148 -2.34 -19.97 19.68
N ALA A 149 -3.02 -20.70 20.57
CA ALA A 149 -4.06 -20.13 21.43
C ALA A 149 -3.62 -20.29 22.88
N SER A 150 -3.63 -19.19 23.64
CA SER A 150 -3.34 -19.21 25.08
C SER A 150 -4.54 -18.71 25.87
N LEU A 151 -4.94 -19.45 26.90
CA LEU A 151 -5.94 -18.99 27.88
C LEU A 151 -5.23 -18.72 29.20
N ASN A 152 -5.27 -17.48 29.69
CA ASN A 152 -4.59 -17.06 30.92
C ASN A 152 -3.11 -17.49 30.99
N GLY A 153 -2.41 -17.46 29.84
CA GLY A 153 -1.00 -17.87 29.73
C GLY A 153 -0.75 -19.37 29.57
N GLN A 154 -1.79 -20.20 29.42
CA GLN A 154 -1.63 -21.63 29.12
C GLN A 154 -1.98 -21.96 27.66
N ASP A 155 -1.05 -22.60 26.96
CA ASP A 155 -1.22 -23.00 25.56
C ASP A 155 -2.30 -24.09 25.40
N THR A 156 -3.09 -23.97 24.33
CA THR A 156 -4.14 -24.91 23.94
C THR A 156 -3.85 -25.49 22.54
N PRO A 157 -3.92 -26.81 22.35
CA PRO A 157 -3.71 -27.43 21.05
C PRO A 157 -4.80 -27.05 20.04
N LEU A 158 -4.39 -26.76 18.80
CA LEU A 158 -5.29 -26.39 17.72
C LEU A 158 -5.50 -27.56 16.74
N THR A 159 -6.67 -27.58 16.09
CA THR A 159 -6.98 -28.49 14.99
C THR A 159 -6.51 -27.93 13.65
N THR A 160 -6.13 -28.82 12.73
CA THR A 160 -5.51 -28.50 11.43
C THR A 160 -6.49 -27.83 10.44
N PRO A 161 -6.04 -26.82 9.67
CA PRO A 161 -6.80 -26.25 8.56
C PRO A 161 -6.76 -27.09 7.26
N ASP A 162 -7.72 -26.79 6.36
CA ASP A 162 -8.14 -27.43 5.08
C ASP A 162 -7.04 -27.53 3.98
N ASP A 163 -7.00 -28.64 3.23
CA ASP A 163 -5.93 -29.08 2.33
C ASP A 163 -6.32 -29.31 0.84
N ARG A 164 -7.43 -28.73 0.35
CA ARG A 164 -7.94 -29.00 -1.02
C ARG A 164 -7.13 -28.36 -2.16
N THR A 165 -6.78 -29.16 -3.17
CA THR A 165 -5.80 -28.87 -4.24
C THR A 165 -6.37 -28.34 -5.56
N GLU A 166 -7.69 -28.15 -5.67
CA GLU A 166 -8.43 -28.03 -6.94
C GLU A 166 -8.54 -26.61 -7.56
N TYR A 167 -7.78 -25.61 -7.07
CA TYR A 167 -7.91 -24.20 -7.48
C TYR A 167 -6.70 -23.58 -8.20
N ALA A 168 -5.85 -24.37 -8.87
CA ALA A 168 -4.61 -23.87 -9.50
C ALA A 168 -4.75 -23.59 -11.02
N SER A 169 -5.02 -22.33 -11.39
CA SER A 169 -4.33 -21.60 -12.48
C SER A 169 -4.95 -20.23 -12.69
N VAL A 170 -4.06 -19.22 -12.82
CA VAL A 170 -4.23 -17.80 -12.44
C VAL A 170 -4.20 -17.63 -10.91
N GLN A 171 -3.06 -17.17 -10.42
CA GLN A 171 -2.79 -17.07 -8.99
C GLN A 171 -3.04 -15.63 -8.53
N ALA A 172 -4.01 -15.47 -7.63
CA ALA A 172 -4.14 -14.29 -6.80
C ALA A 172 -3.23 -14.44 -5.58
N ILE A 173 -2.65 -13.34 -5.10
CA ILE A 173 -1.82 -13.34 -3.90
C ILE A 173 -2.69 -12.86 -2.74
N LEU A 174 -2.73 -13.63 -1.65
CA LEU A 174 -3.42 -13.26 -0.43
C LEU A 174 -2.43 -13.14 0.73
N TYR A 175 -2.72 -12.23 1.66
CA TYR A 175 -2.08 -12.16 2.97
C TYR A 175 -3.16 -12.25 4.04
N GLY A 176 -3.26 -13.39 4.72
CA GLY A 176 -4.42 -13.72 5.54
C GLY A 176 -5.73 -13.62 4.72
N PRO A 177 -6.73 -12.83 5.15
CA PRO A 177 -7.97 -12.65 4.39
C PRO A 177 -7.87 -11.61 3.26
N TYR A 178 -6.77 -10.86 3.16
CA TYR A 178 -6.65 -9.72 2.24
C TYR A 178 -6.16 -10.17 0.86
N LEU A 179 -6.95 -9.88 -0.17
CA LEU A 179 -6.56 -9.99 -1.57
C LEU A 179 -5.64 -8.83 -1.92
N LEU A 180 -4.41 -9.16 -2.33
CA LEU A 180 -3.43 -8.17 -2.74
C LEU A 180 -3.55 -7.87 -4.24
N ALA A 181 -3.53 -6.59 -4.58
CA ALA A 181 -3.49 -6.08 -5.94
C ALA A 181 -2.15 -5.36 -6.18
N GLY A 182 -1.53 -5.59 -7.34
CA GLY A 182 -0.29 -4.94 -7.73
C GLY A 182 -0.55 -3.68 -8.54
N LEU A 183 0.07 -2.57 -8.15
CA LEU A 183 0.02 -1.33 -8.93
C LEU A 183 0.65 -1.55 -10.31
N SER A 184 -0.19 -1.43 -11.34
CA SER A 184 0.19 -1.71 -12.72
C SER A 184 -0.86 -1.20 -13.68
N ASN A 185 -0.41 -0.62 -14.78
CA ASN A 185 -1.24 -0.24 -15.93
C ASN A 185 -1.35 -1.35 -16.98
N GLY A 186 -0.75 -2.51 -16.73
CA GLY A 186 -0.76 -3.59 -17.70
C GLY A 186 0.30 -4.65 -17.50
N ASP A 187 1.42 -4.43 -16.82
CA ASP A 187 2.30 -5.57 -16.49
C ASP A 187 1.65 -6.49 -15.43
N TRP A 188 1.87 -7.79 -15.51
CA TRP A 188 1.28 -8.82 -14.65
C TRP A 188 2.12 -10.11 -14.59
N ASP A 189 3.30 -10.13 -15.22
CA ASP A 189 4.14 -11.31 -15.29
C ASP A 189 5.09 -11.34 -14.08
N ILE A 190 4.90 -12.32 -13.19
CA ILE A 190 5.74 -12.56 -12.01
C ILE A 190 6.77 -13.63 -12.34
N LYS A 191 8.02 -13.36 -11.92
CA LYS A 191 9.12 -14.31 -12.03
C LYS A 191 9.35 -14.96 -10.66
N ALA A 192 8.71 -16.11 -10.46
CA ALA A 192 8.85 -16.89 -9.24
C ALA A 192 9.96 -17.94 -9.44
N ASP A 193 11.22 -17.53 -9.29
CA ASP A 193 12.38 -18.45 -9.39
C ASP A 193 12.40 -19.55 -8.29
N SER A 194 11.37 -19.62 -7.44
CA SER A 194 11.18 -20.56 -6.33
C SER A 194 9.71 -20.76 -6.01
N THR A 195 9.36 -21.96 -5.53
CA THR A 195 8.00 -22.27 -5.02
C THR A 195 7.70 -21.59 -3.68
N LYS A 196 8.72 -21.02 -3.01
CA LYS A 196 8.54 -20.31 -1.73
C LYS A 196 8.26 -18.83 -2.01
N PRO A 197 7.08 -18.30 -1.61
CA PRO A 197 6.74 -16.89 -1.83
C PRO A 197 7.75 -15.90 -1.22
N SER A 198 8.40 -16.24 -0.10
CA SER A 198 9.40 -15.38 0.56
C SER A 198 10.62 -15.04 -0.29
N ASP A 199 10.90 -15.82 -1.33
CA ASP A 199 12.08 -15.62 -2.18
C ASP A 199 11.84 -14.53 -3.26
N TRP A 200 10.58 -14.24 -3.54
CA TRP A 200 10.15 -13.30 -4.58
C TRP A 200 9.09 -12.29 -4.12
N ILE A 201 8.53 -12.40 -2.92
CA ILE A 201 7.71 -11.40 -2.25
C ILE A 201 8.38 -11.00 -0.93
N SER A 202 8.64 -9.71 -0.76
CA SER A 202 9.19 -9.15 0.49
C SER A 202 8.24 -8.10 1.10
N PRO A 203 8.06 -8.08 2.43
CA PRO A 203 7.25 -7.05 3.07
C PRO A 203 7.91 -5.67 2.94
N VAL A 204 7.09 -4.63 2.82
CA VAL A 204 7.55 -3.23 2.88
C VAL A 204 7.68 -2.80 4.35
N PRO A 205 8.88 -2.41 4.83
CA PRO A 205 9.08 -1.95 6.20
C PRO A 205 8.29 -0.67 6.56
N ALA A 206 7.92 -0.53 7.83
CA ALA A 206 7.10 0.59 8.33
C ALA A 206 7.75 1.98 8.13
N ASP A 207 9.07 2.04 8.23
CA ASP A 207 9.87 3.26 8.13
C ASP A 207 9.97 3.79 6.70
N TYR A 208 9.62 3.00 5.68
CA TYR A 208 9.69 3.47 4.30
C TYR A 208 8.79 4.69 4.05
N ASN A 209 7.66 4.80 4.75
CA ASN A 209 6.75 5.95 4.63
C ASN A 209 7.38 7.27 5.10
N SER A 210 8.34 7.26 6.03
CA SER A 210 9.05 8.49 6.41
C SER A 210 10.05 8.96 5.35
N HIS A 211 10.39 8.09 4.39
CA HIS A 211 11.34 8.34 3.31
C HIS A 211 10.67 8.72 1.98
N LEU A 212 9.33 8.83 1.95
CA LEU A 212 8.59 9.17 0.73
C LEU A 212 8.56 10.68 0.51
N ILE A 213 8.94 11.08 -0.71
CA ILE A 213 9.05 12.47 -1.12
C ILE A 213 8.34 12.74 -2.44
N SER A 214 8.03 14.01 -2.66
CA SER A 214 7.70 14.56 -3.97
C SER A 214 8.53 15.82 -4.21
N LEU A 215 8.87 16.08 -5.47
CA LEU A 215 9.63 17.25 -5.89
C LEU A 215 8.78 18.07 -6.85
N SER A 216 8.58 19.35 -6.55
CA SER A 216 7.76 20.24 -7.37
C SER A 216 8.45 21.56 -7.67
N GLN A 217 8.01 22.24 -8.71
CA GLN A 217 8.55 23.53 -9.09
C GLN A 217 7.46 24.38 -9.76
N GLU A 218 7.45 25.67 -9.44
CA GLU A 218 6.58 26.63 -10.10
C GLU A 218 7.16 27.01 -11.46
N SER A 219 6.35 26.89 -12.52
CA SER A 219 6.70 27.30 -13.87
C SER A 219 5.51 28.00 -14.52
N ARG A 220 5.74 29.19 -15.09
CA ARG A 220 4.69 30.09 -15.59
C ARG A 220 3.66 30.37 -14.48
N ASN A 221 2.45 29.83 -14.62
CA ASN A 221 1.33 30.00 -13.68
C ASN A 221 0.84 28.65 -13.12
N ALA A 222 1.70 27.62 -13.12
CA ALA A 222 1.34 26.29 -12.63
C ALA A 222 2.47 25.72 -11.77
N VAL A 223 2.09 24.92 -10.77
CA VAL A 223 3.01 24.06 -10.03
C VAL A 223 3.07 22.72 -10.76
N LEU A 224 4.27 22.35 -11.20
CA LEU A 224 4.53 21.08 -11.86
C LEU A 224 5.35 20.18 -10.94
N VAL A 225 5.21 18.87 -11.10
CA VAL A 225 5.78 17.86 -10.20
C VAL A 225 6.63 16.89 -11.00
N LEU A 226 7.76 16.49 -10.43
CA LEU A 226 8.64 15.47 -10.97
C LEU A 226 7.89 14.13 -11.00
N THR A 227 7.88 13.46 -12.15
CA THR A 227 7.06 12.26 -12.38
C THR A 227 7.84 11.22 -13.18
N ASN A 228 7.71 9.96 -12.78
CA ASN A 228 8.14 8.80 -13.57
C ASN A 228 7.12 8.48 -14.67
N SER A 229 7.40 8.93 -15.89
CA SER A 229 6.55 8.74 -17.07
C SER A 229 7.17 7.67 -17.98
N ASN A 230 6.89 6.39 -17.68
CA ASN A 230 7.42 5.22 -18.39
C ASN A 230 8.96 5.19 -18.46
N GLN A 231 9.61 5.21 -17.29
CA GLN A 231 11.07 5.18 -17.14
C GLN A 231 11.80 6.42 -17.69
N SER A 232 11.07 7.48 -18.06
CA SER A 232 11.58 8.81 -18.34
C SER A 232 11.08 9.77 -17.26
N ILE A 233 11.94 10.67 -16.77
CA ILE A 233 11.56 11.64 -15.76
C ILE A 233 11.11 12.95 -16.40
N LYS A 234 9.90 13.38 -16.06
CA LYS A 234 9.26 14.58 -16.62
C LYS A 234 8.67 15.46 -15.52
N MET A 235 8.41 16.72 -15.85
CA MET A 235 7.56 17.60 -15.05
C MET A 235 6.13 17.51 -15.56
N GLU A 236 5.23 17.04 -14.71
CA GLU A 236 3.80 16.89 -15.04
C GLU A 236 2.93 17.78 -14.15
N ASN A 237 1.65 17.89 -14.49
CA ASN A 237 0.68 18.62 -13.68
C ASN A 237 0.62 18.07 -12.24
N PHE A 238 0.29 18.96 -11.30
CA PHE A 238 0.10 18.58 -9.90
C PHE A 238 -0.91 17.43 -9.76
N PRO A 239 -0.56 16.35 -9.05
CA PRO A 239 -1.36 15.14 -9.01
C PRO A 239 -2.59 15.28 -8.13
N GLN A 240 -3.62 14.49 -8.43
CA GLN A 240 -4.73 14.25 -7.50
C GLN A 240 -4.40 13.04 -6.63
N GLU A 241 -4.64 13.13 -5.32
CA GLU A 241 -4.41 12.01 -4.41
C GLU A 241 -5.23 10.77 -4.77
N GLY A 242 -4.59 9.61 -4.67
CA GLY A 242 -5.27 8.32 -4.85
C GLY A 242 -5.46 7.89 -6.29
N ASN A 243 -4.64 8.40 -7.21
CA ASN A 243 -4.63 7.99 -8.60
C ASN A 243 -3.19 7.73 -9.09
N ASP A 244 -3.07 7.31 -10.35
CA ASP A 244 -1.78 7.00 -10.96
C ASP A 244 -0.79 8.18 -11.00
N SER A 245 -1.30 9.43 -11.07
CA SER A 245 -0.44 10.63 -11.04
C SER A 245 0.23 10.82 -9.69
N ALA A 246 -0.48 10.57 -8.58
CA ALA A 246 0.12 10.62 -7.24
C ALA A 246 1.16 9.50 -7.05
N VAL A 247 0.88 8.32 -7.58
CA VAL A 247 1.76 7.14 -7.54
C VAL A 247 3.06 7.38 -8.31
N THR A 248 2.97 7.95 -9.52
CA THR A 248 4.13 8.20 -10.39
C THR A 248 4.93 9.44 -10.00
N ALA A 249 4.34 10.36 -9.24
CA ALA A 249 4.99 11.56 -8.70
C ALA A 249 5.62 11.36 -7.31
N THR A 250 5.52 10.15 -6.74
CA THR A 250 6.09 9.81 -5.43
C THR A 250 7.38 9.02 -5.61
N PHE A 251 8.40 9.37 -4.82
CA PHE A 251 9.69 8.69 -4.81
C PHE A 251 10.08 8.33 -3.38
N ARG A 252 10.74 7.19 -3.20
CA ARG A 252 11.43 6.85 -1.97
C ARG A 252 12.86 7.36 -2.05
N LEU A 253 13.25 8.13 -1.04
CA LEU A 253 14.61 8.62 -0.87
C LEU A 253 15.46 7.57 -0.14
N ILE A 254 16.56 7.14 -0.77
CA ILE A 254 17.48 6.14 -0.23
C ILE A 254 18.81 6.82 0.11
N LEU A 255 19.24 6.75 1.36
CA LEU A 255 20.53 7.32 1.80
C LEU A 255 21.68 6.37 1.43
N LYS A 256 22.73 6.88 0.77
CA LYS A 256 23.95 6.13 0.45
C LYS A 256 24.93 6.27 1.61
N GLU A 257 24.95 5.25 2.48
CA GLU A 257 25.82 5.08 3.64
C GLU A 257 25.91 6.29 4.60
N THR A 258 25.18 6.22 5.71
CA THR A 258 25.65 6.79 6.97
C THR A 258 25.59 5.71 8.03
N THR A 259 26.74 5.36 8.60
CA THR A 259 26.96 4.39 9.70
C THR A 259 26.33 4.81 11.03
N THR A 260 25.32 5.68 10.98
CA THR A 260 24.67 6.23 12.16
C THR A 260 23.18 5.99 12.02
N THR A 261 22.64 5.30 13.02
CA THR A 261 21.25 5.32 13.46
C THR A 261 20.82 6.75 13.81
N THR A 262 20.84 7.67 12.85
CA THR A 262 20.12 8.92 12.96
C THR A 262 18.66 8.57 12.79
N ASN A 263 17.83 8.83 13.79
CA ASN A 263 16.38 8.79 13.68
C ASN A 263 15.99 9.68 12.48
N PHE A 264 15.74 9.06 11.33
CA PHE A 264 15.27 9.74 10.13
C PHE A 264 13.83 10.14 10.38
N SER A 265 13.65 11.37 10.85
CA SER A 265 12.35 11.93 11.24
C SER A 265 11.55 12.38 10.03
N GLY A 266 12.24 12.71 8.94
CA GLY A 266 11.63 12.95 7.65
C GLY A 266 12.63 13.37 6.57
N PRO A 267 12.13 13.64 5.36
CA PRO A 267 12.94 13.89 4.16
C PRO A 267 13.97 15.02 4.27
N THR A 268 13.75 16.01 5.11
CA THR A 268 14.68 17.13 5.32
C THR A 268 16.00 16.70 5.96
N ASP A 269 16.00 15.59 6.70
CA ASP A 269 17.20 15.02 7.33
C ASP A 269 18.19 14.44 6.30
N ALA A 270 17.79 14.36 5.04
CA ALA A 270 18.63 13.96 3.92
C ALA A 270 19.44 15.11 3.31
N ILE A 271 19.11 16.37 3.62
CA ILE A 271 19.84 17.53 3.08
C ILE A 271 21.28 17.49 3.61
N GLY A 272 22.24 17.60 2.69
CA GLY A 272 23.68 17.45 2.93
C GLY A 272 24.20 16.02 2.83
N LYS A 273 23.36 15.05 2.45
CA LYS A 273 23.74 13.63 2.31
C LYS A 273 23.72 13.17 0.85
N LEU A 274 24.36 12.03 0.61
CA LEU A 274 24.27 11.32 -0.66
C LEU A 274 22.98 10.50 -0.70
N VAL A 275 22.23 10.63 -1.78
CA VAL A 275 20.90 10.03 -1.94
C VAL A 275 20.75 9.36 -3.30
N MET A 276 19.85 8.39 -3.36
CA MET A 276 19.28 7.84 -4.59
C MET A 276 17.76 7.98 -4.51
N LEU A 277 17.12 8.07 -5.67
CA LEU A 277 15.66 8.21 -5.77
C LEU A 277 15.08 6.97 -6.44
N GLU A 278 14.21 6.26 -5.72
CA GLU A 278 13.46 5.12 -6.25
C GLU A 278 12.01 5.54 -6.54
N PRO A 279 11.50 5.39 -7.77
CA PRO A 279 10.09 5.65 -8.06
C PRO A 279 9.17 4.69 -7.30
N PHE A 280 8.16 5.22 -6.60
CA PHE A 280 7.22 4.44 -5.80
C PHE A 280 6.51 3.36 -6.62
N ASN A 281 6.21 3.65 -7.88
CA ASN A 281 5.53 2.74 -8.80
C ASN A 281 6.44 1.64 -9.38
N PHE A 282 7.76 1.78 -9.32
CA PHE A 282 8.77 0.82 -9.78
C PHE A 282 9.79 0.50 -8.66
N PRO A 283 9.38 -0.22 -7.61
CA PRO A 283 10.28 -0.59 -6.53
C PRO A 283 11.49 -1.39 -7.05
N GLY A 284 12.69 -1.11 -6.53
CA GLY A 284 13.96 -1.68 -6.99
C GLY A 284 14.60 -0.97 -8.19
N MET A 285 13.94 0.01 -8.81
CA MET A 285 14.52 0.84 -9.87
C MET A 285 14.94 2.21 -9.34
N LEU A 286 15.95 2.84 -9.95
CA LEU A 286 16.49 4.12 -9.53
C LEU A 286 16.46 5.14 -10.66
N ILE A 287 16.27 6.41 -10.31
CA ILE A 287 16.55 7.53 -11.22
C ILE A 287 18.05 7.56 -11.51
N VAL A 288 18.41 7.65 -12.79
CA VAL A 288 19.79 7.75 -13.26
C VAL A 288 19.99 8.90 -14.24
N HIS A 289 21.19 9.47 -14.23
CA HIS A 289 21.64 10.36 -15.30
C HIS A 289 22.62 9.64 -16.24
N GLN A 290 22.57 9.99 -17.52
CA GLN A 290 23.42 9.41 -18.58
C GLN A 290 24.56 10.35 -19.03
N GLY A 291 24.75 11.46 -18.31
CA GLY A 291 25.76 12.47 -18.60
C GLY A 291 25.16 13.86 -18.71
N VAL A 292 26.03 14.85 -18.95
CA VAL A 292 25.67 16.25 -19.06
C VAL A 292 24.78 16.49 -20.29
N GLU A 293 23.74 17.30 -20.11
CA GLU A 293 22.69 17.59 -21.09
C GLU A 293 21.85 16.38 -21.56
N GLN A 294 22.04 15.20 -20.97
CA GLN A 294 21.23 14.03 -21.23
C GLN A 294 20.03 13.97 -20.30
N TYR A 295 18.91 13.45 -20.82
CA TYR A 295 17.70 13.27 -20.04
C TYR A 295 17.87 12.19 -18.96
N LEU A 296 17.18 12.39 -17.83
CA LEU A 296 17.14 11.40 -16.77
C LEU A 296 16.25 10.21 -17.17
N GLY A 297 16.69 9.03 -16.77
CA GLY A 297 15.95 7.78 -16.95
C GLY A 297 15.72 7.06 -15.63
N VAL A 298 15.03 5.94 -15.70
CA VAL A 298 14.85 5.00 -14.59
C VAL A 298 15.40 3.64 -15.02
N THR A 299 16.25 3.03 -14.21
CA THR A 299 16.83 1.72 -14.51
C THR A 299 16.91 0.85 -13.26
N ASP A 300 17.06 -0.45 -13.43
CA ASP A 300 17.29 -1.38 -12.33
C ASP A 300 18.61 -1.05 -11.63
N ALA A 301 18.61 -1.01 -10.30
CA ALA A 301 19.80 -0.77 -9.48
C ALA A 301 20.95 -1.74 -9.80
N SER A 302 20.66 -2.95 -10.28
CA SER A 302 21.64 -3.99 -10.61
C SER A 302 22.25 -3.87 -12.01
N ASN A 303 21.63 -3.13 -12.94
CA ASN A 303 22.02 -3.14 -14.35
C ASN A 303 23.11 -2.14 -14.73
N GLY A 304 23.62 -1.33 -13.80
CA GLY A 304 24.80 -0.46 -14.01
C GLY A 304 24.66 0.61 -15.12
N GLY A 305 23.45 0.86 -15.63
CA GLY A 305 23.20 1.64 -16.86
C GLY A 305 23.29 3.17 -16.74
N GLY A 306 23.85 3.70 -15.65
CA GLY A 306 23.98 5.13 -15.38
C GLY A 306 24.30 5.41 -13.91
N SER A 307 24.57 6.66 -13.57
CA SER A 307 24.82 7.05 -12.19
C SER A 307 23.54 7.49 -11.49
N SER A 308 23.25 6.85 -10.36
CA SER A 308 22.03 7.02 -9.57
C SER A 308 22.23 7.86 -8.30
N THR A 309 23.47 8.24 -8.00
CA THR A 309 23.82 8.93 -6.76
C THR A 309 23.84 10.43 -6.96
N PHE A 310 23.13 11.14 -6.08
CA PHE A 310 23.10 12.59 -6.04
C PHE A 310 23.50 13.10 -4.66
N SER A 311 24.16 14.26 -4.60
CA SER A 311 24.27 15.03 -3.35
C SER A 311 23.02 15.90 -3.23
N LEU A 312 22.18 15.64 -2.21
CA LEU A 312 21.01 16.45 -1.93
C LEU A 312 21.46 17.68 -1.14
N ILE A 313 21.30 18.88 -1.69
CA ILE A 313 21.69 20.13 -1.03
C ILE A 313 20.51 21.09 -0.93
N SER A 314 20.62 22.11 -0.08
CA SER A 314 19.67 23.22 -0.06
C SER A 314 19.56 23.85 -1.45
N GLY A 315 18.35 24.27 -1.83
CA GLY A 315 18.07 24.80 -3.16
C GLY A 315 18.99 25.94 -3.54
N LEU A 316 19.51 25.88 -4.77
CA LEU A 316 20.40 26.91 -5.31
C LEU A 316 19.73 28.28 -5.42
N ASP A 317 18.40 28.33 -5.46
CA ASP A 317 17.59 29.54 -5.46
C ASP A 317 17.53 30.26 -4.08
N GLY A 318 18.03 29.63 -3.03
CA GLY A 318 18.07 30.17 -1.67
C GLY A 318 16.72 30.26 -0.98
N LYS A 319 15.65 29.69 -1.55
CA LYS A 319 14.33 29.65 -0.92
C LYS A 319 14.29 28.60 0.19
N ASN A 320 13.53 28.86 1.24
CA ASN A 320 13.35 27.86 2.28
C ASN A 320 12.48 26.70 1.76
N GLY A 321 12.83 25.46 2.11
CA GLY A 321 12.12 24.25 1.68
C GLY A 321 12.42 23.77 0.26
N THR A 322 13.32 24.44 -0.47
CA THR A 322 13.79 23.96 -1.78
C THR A 322 15.09 23.16 -1.62
N VAL A 323 15.28 22.21 -2.54
CA VAL A 323 16.47 21.35 -2.64
C VAL A 323 16.98 21.28 -4.07
N SER A 324 18.26 20.98 -4.22
CA SER A 324 18.89 20.70 -5.51
C SER A 324 19.62 19.36 -5.43
N LEU A 325 19.60 18.63 -6.54
CA LEU A 325 20.24 17.32 -6.68
C LEU A 325 21.48 17.47 -7.56
N GLU A 326 22.67 17.50 -6.94
CA GLU A 326 23.94 17.57 -7.64
C GLU A 326 24.42 16.16 -8.02
N SER A 327 24.89 15.96 -9.26
CA SER A 327 25.52 14.71 -9.68
C SER A 327 26.83 14.48 -8.93
N THR A 328 27.06 13.26 -8.43
CA THR A 328 28.36 12.89 -7.83
C THR A 328 29.47 12.72 -8.86
N ASP A 329 29.11 12.45 -10.12
CA ASP A 329 30.04 12.13 -11.19
C ASP A 329 30.43 13.38 -11.98
N HIS A 330 29.58 14.41 -11.95
CA HIS A 330 29.77 15.69 -12.62
C HIS A 330 29.56 16.84 -11.64
N LYS A 331 30.62 17.21 -10.92
CA LYS A 331 30.59 18.32 -9.95
C LYS A 331 30.13 19.62 -10.61
N GLY A 332 29.18 20.30 -9.98
CA GLY A 332 28.55 21.52 -10.49
C GLY A 332 27.44 21.28 -11.50
N CYS A 333 27.00 20.04 -11.69
CA CYS A 333 25.88 19.69 -12.57
C CYS A 333 24.70 19.16 -11.77
N PHE A 334 23.51 19.65 -12.09
CA PHE A 334 22.31 19.48 -11.30
C PHE A 334 21.16 18.93 -12.15
N VAL A 335 20.24 18.23 -11.49
CA VAL A 335 18.92 17.93 -12.06
C VAL A 335 18.25 19.25 -12.44
N TYR A 336 17.79 19.35 -13.70
CA TYR A 336 17.41 20.62 -14.32
C TYR A 336 16.17 20.46 -15.20
N SER A 337 15.18 21.33 -14.98
CA SER A 337 13.88 21.36 -15.69
C SER A 337 13.77 22.43 -16.77
N GLY A 338 14.64 23.45 -16.74
CA GLY A 338 14.48 24.65 -17.55
C GLY A 338 13.69 25.75 -16.84
N ILE A 339 13.52 26.89 -17.54
CA ILE A 339 12.66 28.00 -17.10
C ILE A 339 11.45 28.10 -18.03
N ASN A 340 10.29 28.51 -17.50
CA ASN A 340 9.07 28.76 -18.28
C ASN A 340 8.62 27.60 -19.18
N TYR A 341 8.73 26.36 -18.69
CA TYR A 341 8.30 25.15 -19.38
C TYR A 341 6.84 24.77 -19.06
N ILE A 342 6.35 23.72 -19.72
CA ILE A 342 4.97 23.19 -19.59
C ILE A 342 4.97 21.73 -19.13
N SER A 343 3.81 21.19 -18.75
CA SER A 343 3.64 19.75 -18.46
C SER A 343 4.17 18.87 -19.60
N GLY A 344 4.79 17.75 -19.27
CA GLY A 344 5.41 16.82 -20.21
C GLY A 344 6.87 17.15 -20.54
N THR A 345 7.44 18.22 -19.98
CA THR A 345 8.85 18.60 -20.18
C THR A 345 9.77 17.57 -19.54
N SER A 346 10.72 17.04 -20.32
CA SER A 346 11.69 16.04 -19.83
C SER A 346 12.82 16.70 -19.04
N ILE A 347 13.23 16.04 -17.96
CA ILE A 347 14.27 16.51 -17.05
C ILE A 347 15.63 15.98 -17.50
N LYS A 348 16.66 16.82 -17.37
CA LYS A 348 18.05 16.47 -17.73
C LYS A 348 19.02 16.84 -16.63
N LEU A 349 20.26 16.40 -16.78
CA LEU A 349 21.38 16.94 -16.03
C LEU A 349 21.93 18.17 -16.76
N SER A 350 22.15 19.29 -16.07
CA SER A 350 22.75 20.49 -16.67
C SER A 350 23.77 21.14 -15.74
N CYS A 351 24.82 21.74 -16.29
CA CYS A 351 25.94 22.26 -15.52
C CYS A 351 25.89 23.77 -15.38
N LYS A 352 26.29 24.21 -14.18
CA LYS A 352 26.35 25.58 -13.67
C LYS A 352 26.48 26.68 -14.73
N SER A 353 25.45 27.53 -14.81
CA SER A 353 25.62 28.96 -15.09
C SER A 353 25.48 29.74 -13.76
N SER A 354 26.12 30.90 -13.64
CA SER A 354 26.03 31.74 -12.44
C SER A 354 24.74 32.57 -12.37
N ASP A 355 23.84 32.43 -13.35
CA ASP A 355 22.62 33.24 -13.44
C ASP A 355 21.51 32.74 -12.50
N SER A 356 20.57 33.64 -12.20
CA SER A 356 19.42 33.35 -11.33
C SER A 356 18.43 32.37 -11.95
N GLY A 357 18.34 32.31 -13.28
CA GLY A 357 17.43 31.42 -13.99
C GLY A 357 17.83 29.95 -13.83
N PHE A 358 19.12 29.65 -13.89
CA PHE A 358 19.65 28.31 -13.66
C PHE A 358 19.40 27.86 -12.22
N LYS A 359 19.68 28.73 -11.25
CA LYS A 359 19.43 28.43 -9.82
C LYS A 359 17.97 28.08 -9.57
N GLN A 360 17.04 28.83 -10.16
CA GLN A 360 15.61 28.52 -10.09
C GLN A 360 15.29 27.18 -10.75
N ALA A 361 15.75 26.95 -11.98
CA ALA A 361 15.48 25.74 -12.75
C ALA A 361 16.07 24.46 -12.15
N ALA A 362 17.13 24.57 -11.34
CA ALA A 362 17.76 23.45 -10.64
C ALA A 362 17.30 23.28 -9.18
N SER A 363 16.32 24.07 -8.72
CA SER A 363 15.79 24.00 -7.35
C SER A 363 14.33 23.53 -7.36
N PHE A 364 14.02 22.57 -6.49
CA PHE A 364 12.70 21.95 -6.37
C PHE A 364 12.20 22.06 -4.94
N THR A 365 10.93 22.40 -4.75
CA THR A 365 10.27 22.31 -3.45
C THR A 365 10.18 20.84 -3.05
N LEU A 366 10.72 20.50 -1.88
CA LEU A 366 10.65 19.16 -1.30
C LEU A 366 9.43 19.04 -0.40
N THR A 367 8.55 18.08 -0.69
CA THR A 367 7.39 17.75 0.16
C THR A 367 7.36 16.26 0.48
N LYS A 368 6.46 15.87 1.40
CA LYS A 368 6.10 14.45 1.57
C LYS A 368 5.56 13.89 0.25
N GLY A 369 5.76 12.59 0.04
CA GLY A 369 5.17 11.84 -1.07
C GLY A 369 3.66 12.01 -1.16
N PHE A 370 3.12 12.00 -2.38
CA PHE A 370 1.66 12.05 -2.63
C PHE A 370 0.98 10.70 -2.40
N SER A 371 1.76 9.63 -2.34
CA SER A 371 1.32 8.27 -2.03
C SER A 371 2.07 7.73 -0.82
N GLU A 372 1.45 6.77 -0.13
CA GLU A 372 2.02 6.08 1.02
C GLU A 372 1.84 4.57 0.86
N TYR A 373 2.78 3.80 1.41
CA TYR A 373 2.62 2.36 1.53
C TYR A 373 1.52 2.04 2.54
N HIS A 374 0.66 1.10 2.19
CA HIS A 374 -0.29 0.53 3.13
C HIS A 374 0.49 -0.32 4.16
N PRO A 375 0.04 -0.45 5.43
CA PRO A 375 0.71 -1.32 6.40
C PRO A 375 0.82 -2.78 5.95
N ILE A 376 -0.06 -3.22 5.04
CA ILE A 376 -0.07 -4.54 4.39
C ILE A 376 0.49 -4.44 2.97
N SER A 377 1.61 -3.74 2.79
CA SER A 377 2.28 -3.63 1.49
C SER A 377 3.45 -4.60 1.35
N PHE A 378 3.61 -5.13 0.14
CA PHE A 378 4.69 -6.03 -0.23
C PHE A 378 5.28 -5.62 -1.59
N VAL A 379 6.53 -5.99 -1.85
CA VAL A 379 7.15 -5.90 -3.17
C VAL A 379 7.28 -7.32 -3.73
N ALA A 380 6.71 -7.57 -4.91
CA ALA A 380 6.84 -8.83 -5.62
C ALA A 380 7.76 -8.69 -6.85
N LYS A 381 8.65 -9.66 -7.08
CA LYS A 381 9.55 -9.69 -8.23
C LYS A 381 8.79 -10.03 -9.51
N GLY A 382 8.84 -9.14 -10.49
CA GLY A 382 8.27 -9.38 -11.82
C GLY A 382 9.33 -9.74 -12.85
N ALA A 383 8.88 -10.15 -14.03
CA ALA A 383 9.77 -10.48 -15.14
C ALA A 383 10.50 -9.25 -15.70
N ASN A 384 9.80 -8.11 -15.79
CA ASN A 384 10.35 -6.86 -16.35
C ASN A 384 10.60 -5.78 -15.30
N ARG A 385 9.83 -5.80 -14.20
CA ARG A 385 9.91 -4.87 -13.08
C ARG A 385 9.29 -5.48 -11.84
N ASN A 386 9.59 -4.97 -10.66
CA ASN A 386 8.86 -5.37 -9.46
C ASN A 386 7.49 -4.68 -9.36
N PHE A 387 6.60 -5.28 -8.57
CA PHE A 387 5.25 -4.80 -8.28
C PHE A 387 5.13 -4.37 -6.82
N LEU A 388 4.57 -3.19 -6.58
CA LEU A 388 4.05 -2.85 -5.26
C LEU A 388 2.66 -3.45 -5.10
N LEU A 389 2.51 -4.35 -4.12
CA LEU A 389 1.27 -4.99 -3.74
C LEU A 389 0.64 -4.28 -2.54
N ALA A 390 -0.68 -4.11 -2.55
CA ALA A 390 -1.47 -3.61 -1.43
C ALA A 390 -2.87 -4.26 -1.42
N PRO A 391 -3.62 -4.24 -0.30
CA PRO A 391 -4.98 -4.77 -0.28
C PRO A 391 -5.87 -4.08 -1.32
N LEU A 392 -6.69 -4.85 -2.06
CA LEU A 392 -7.59 -4.28 -3.07
C LEU A 392 -8.53 -3.20 -2.50
N LEU A 393 -8.93 -3.35 -1.23
CA LEU A 393 -9.78 -2.39 -0.53
C LEU A 393 -9.10 -1.04 -0.29
N SER A 394 -7.76 -0.97 -0.29
CA SER A 394 -7.03 0.28 -0.05
C SER A 394 -6.88 1.14 -1.32
N LEU A 395 -7.08 0.56 -2.51
CA LEU A 395 -6.96 1.27 -3.78
C LEU A 395 -8.23 2.06 -4.10
N ARG A 396 -8.04 3.26 -4.64
CA ARG A 396 -9.06 4.21 -5.09
C ARG A 396 -9.09 4.22 -6.62
N ASP A 397 -8.37 5.14 -7.24
CA ASP A 397 -8.41 5.40 -8.68
C ASP A 397 -7.16 4.87 -9.38
N GLU A 398 -6.19 4.35 -8.63
CA GLU A 398 -4.96 3.75 -9.15
C GLU A 398 -5.27 2.55 -10.07
N SER A 399 -4.42 2.36 -11.07
CA SER A 399 -4.44 1.20 -11.95
C SER A 399 -3.75 0.01 -11.29
N TYR A 400 -4.39 -1.16 -11.37
CA TYR A 400 -3.89 -2.39 -10.73
C TYR A 400 -4.14 -3.66 -11.55
N THR A 401 -3.46 -4.73 -11.13
CA THR A 401 -3.78 -6.12 -11.50
C THR A 401 -3.96 -6.96 -10.23
N VAL A 402 -4.99 -7.80 -10.22
CA VAL A 402 -5.27 -8.72 -9.10
C VAL A 402 -4.71 -10.12 -9.39
N TYR A 403 -4.77 -10.49 -10.65
CA TYR A 403 -4.34 -11.77 -11.15
C TYR A 403 -2.99 -11.62 -11.84
N PHE A 404 -2.07 -12.53 -11.52
CA PHE A 404 -0.72 -12.54 -12.07
C PHE A 404 -0.48 -13.80 -12.88
N ASN A 405 0.30 -13.65 -13.94
CA ASN A 405 0.91 -14.76 -14.65
C ASN A 405 2.20 -15.12 -13.92
N ILE A 406 2.12 -16.09 -13.00
CA ILE A 406 3.26 -16.51 -12.18
C ILE A 406 3.99 -17.64 -12.93
N GLN A 407 5.19 -17.33 -13.42
CA GLN A 407 6.07 -18.27 -14.09
C GLN A 407 7.07 -18.82 -13.08
N SER A 408 7.12 -20.15 -12.95
CA SER A 408 8.04 -20.90 -12.10
C SER A 408 9.28 -21.40 -12.82
#